data_AF-A0A4Y8V9Z5-F1
#
_entry.id   AF-A0A4Y8V9Z5-F1
#
_cell.length_a   1.000
_cell.length_b   1.000
_cell.length_c   1.000
_cell.angle_alpha   90.00
_cell.angle_beta   90.00
_cell.angle_gamma   90.00
#
_symmetry.space_group_name_H-M   'P 1'
#
loop_
_entity.id
_entity.type
_entity.pdbx_description
1 polymer ?
#
loop_
_entity_poly.entity_id
_entity_poly.type
_entity_poly.pdbx_seq_one_letter_code
_entity_poly.pdbx_strand_id
1 'polypeptide(L)'
;MKETKFKNTEIGRIPEDWEIGYFGDVLCTFSAGATPYRGIPDYYNGKINWISSGELNYNVIYDTIEHISEEALRNTNLCLHAPGTFLMAITGLEAT
;
A
#
# COMPACT_ATOMS: atom_id res chain seq x y z
N MET A 1 -5.48 -28.70 7.67
CA MET A 1 -5.53 -29.08 9.10
C MET A 1 -6.53 -28.16 9.79
N LYS A 2 -7.33 -28.67 10.74
CA LYS A 2 -8.19 -27.82 11.58
C LYS A 2 -7.43 -27.52 12.86
N GLU A 3 -7.30 -26.25 13.19
CA GLU A 3 -6.65 -25.80 14.41
C GLU A 3 -7.47 -26.23 15.64
N THR A 4 -6.82 -26.77 16.67
CA THR A 4 -7.52 -27.31 17.86
C THR A 4 -7.07 -26.68 19.17
N LYS A 5 -5.94 -25.94 19.19
CA LYS A 5 -5.41 -25.31 20.40
C LYS A 5 -5.35 -23.80 20.27
N PHE A 6 -5.76 -23.11 21.34
CA PHE A 6 -5.92 -21.66 21.36
C PHE A 6 -5.52 -21.11 22.73
N LYS A 7 -5.03 -19.88 22.74
CA LYS A 7 -4.74 -19.09 23.94
C LYS A 7 -5.52 -17.77 23.95
N ASN A 8 -5.80 -17.25 25.14
CA ASN A 8 -6.43 -15.94 25.30
C ASN A 8 -5.33 -14.87 25.40
N THR A 9 -5.55 -13.75 24.72
CA THR A 9 -4.66 -12.59 24.69
C THR A 9 -5.45 -11.30 24.81
N GLU A 10 -4.76 -10.17 24.91
CA GLU A 10 -5.33 -8.83 24.98
C GLU A 10 -6.14 -8.42 23.73
N ILE A 11 -5.84 -9.00 22.55
CA ILE A 11 -6.59 -8.77 21.30
C ILE A 11 -7.61 -9.87 21.00
N GLY A 12 -7.79 -10.82 21.92
CA GLY A 12 -8.76 -11.91 21.80
C GLY A 12 -8.14 -13.31 21.78
N ARG A 13 -8.95 -14.30 21.38
CA ARG A 13 -8.56 -15.71 21.35
C ARG A 13 -7.89 -16.04 20.02
N ILE A 14 -6.63 -16.44 20.07
CA ILE A 14 -5.79 -16.75 18.90
C ILE A 14 -5.24 -18.19 18.98
N PRO A 15 -4.78 -18.81 17.87
CA PRO A 15 -4.11 -20.11 17.91
C PRO A 15 -2.93 -20.13 18.89
N GLU A 16 -2.68 -21.27 19.53
CA GLU A 16 -1.62 -21.39 20.55
C GLU A 16 -0.23 -21.02 20.00
N ASP A 17 0.05 -21.39 18.75
CA ASP A 17 1.33 -21.19 18.06
C ASP A 17 1.50 -19.79 17.45
N TRP A 18 0.49 -18.92 17.53
CA TRP A 18 0.58 -17.55 17.01
C TRP A 18 1.18 -16.60 18.05
N GLU A 19 1.96 -15.63 17.59
CA GLU A 19 2.53 -14.58 18.44
C GLU A 19 1.90 -13.22 18.13
N ILE A 20 1.79 -12.38 19.16
CA ILE A 20 1.38 -10.99 18.99
C ILE A 20 2.63 -10.19 18.70
N GLY A 21 2.56 -9.37 17.65
CA GLY A 21 3.59 -8.42 17.29
C GLY A 21 2.99 -7.13 16.76
N TYR A 22 3.84 -6.14 16.60
CA TYR A 22 3.52 -4.88 15.96
C TYR A 22 3.92 -4.93 14.49
N PHE A 23 3.34 -4.07 13.65
CA PHE A 23 3.75 -3.99 12.25
C PHE A 23 5.26 -3.70 12.09
N GLY A 24 5.87 -2.98 13.04
CA GLY A 24 7.31 -2.74 13.05
C GLY A 24 8.19 -3.99 13.21
N ASP A 25 7.62 -5.11 13.70
CA ASP A 25 8.35 -6.37 13.86
C ASP A 25 8.44 -7.16 12.55
N VAL A 26 7.55 -6.88 11.60
CA VAL A 26 7.38 -7.67 10.36
C VAL A 26 7.49 -6.85 9.07
N LEU A 27 7.43 -5.52 9.14
CA LEU A 27 7.56 -4.63 7.99
C LEU A 27 8.89 -3.88 8.02
N CYS A 28 9.56 -3.82 6.87
CA CYS A 28 10.86 -3.13 6.74
C CYS A 28 10.71 -1.60 6.75
N THR A 29 9.64 -1.06 6.17
CA THR A 29 9.47 0.39 5.95
C THR A 29 7.99 0.78 5.96
N PHE A 30 7.72 2.01 6.38
CA PHE A 30 6.45 2.68 6.18
C PHE A 30 6.67 3.91 5.31
N SER A 31 5.87 4.06 4.27
CA SER A 31 5.85 5.22 3.39
C SER A 31 4.41 5.63 3.16
N ALA A 32 4.23 6.93 2.93
CA ALA A 32 2.96 7.47 2.43
C ALA A 32 3.14 7.84 0.96
N GLY A 33 2.04 7.79 0.22
CA GLY A 33 1.97 8.35 -1.13
C GLY A 33 1.85 9.88 -1.11
N ALA A 34 1.91 10.45 -2.30
CA ALA A 34 1.62 11.87 -2.54
C ALA A 34 0.89 12.01 -3.88
N THR A 35 0.14 13.10 -4.03
CA THR A 35 -0.56 13.41 -5.28
C THR A 35 0.21 14.51 -6.00
N PRO A 36 0.78 14.25 -7.18
CA PRO A 36 1.36 15.30 -8.01
C PRO A 36 0.36 16.42 -8.29
N TYR A 37 0.83 17.65 -8.45
CA TYR A 37 -0.06 18.77 -8.68
C TYR A 37 -0.74 18.66 -10.05
N ARG A 38 -2.06 18.49 -10.07
CA ARG A 38 -2.87 18.31 -11.28
C ARG A 38 -2.82 19.49 -12.27
N GLY A 39 -2.40 20.68 -11.82
CA GLY A 39 -2.20 21.83 -12.68
C GLY A 39 -0.94 21.74 -13.58
N ILE A 40 -0.12 20.70 -13.43
CA ILE A 40 1.01 20.40 -14.32
C ILE A 40 0.70 19.07 -15.04
N PRO A 41 0.07 19.11 -16.24
CA PRO A 41 -0.31 17.90 -16.96
C PRO A 41 0.88 16.98 -17.31
N ASP A 42 2.06 17.55 -17.53
CA ASP A 42 3.29 16.80 -17.83
C ASP A 42 3.74 15.88 -16.68
N TYR A 43 3.24 16.09 -15.46
CA TYR A 43 3.46 15.15 -14.36
C TYR A 43 2.77 13.81 -14.58
N TYR A 44 1.69 13.77 -15.35
CA TYR A 44 0.89 12.58 -15.65
C TYR A 44 1.14 12.05 -17.08
N ASN A 45 2.22 12.51 -17.71
CA ASN A 45 2.65 12.04 -19.02
C ASN A 45 3.99 11.30 -18.87
N GLY A 46 3.91 10.05 -18.42
CA GLY A 46 5.09 9.24 -18.17
C GLY A 46 4.82 7.74 -18.26
N LYS A 47 5.68 6.96 -17.61
CA LYS A 47 5.64 5.49 -17.65
C LYS A 47 5.74 4.85 -16.27
N ILE A 48 5.85 5.66 -15.21
CA ILE A 48 5.94 5.16 -13.84
C ILE A 48 4.53 4.95 -13.34
N ASN A 49 4.18 3.74 -12.94
CA ASN A 49 2.85 3.44 -12.40
C ASN A 49 2.57 4.30 -11.16
N TRP A 50 1.47 5.04 -11.17
CA TRP A 50 1.03 5.85 -10.03
C TRP A 50 -0.27 5.31 -9.49
N ILE A 51 -0.19 4.69 -8.31
CA ILE A 51 -1.28 3.93 -7.71
C ILE A 51 -2.17 4.88 -6.91
N SER A 52 -3.44 4.96 -7.30
CA SER A 52 -4.48 5.66 -6.54
C SER A 52 -5.17 4.75 -5.53
N SER A 53 -5.84 5.32 -4.52
CA SER A 53 -6.59 4.53 -3.52
C SER A 53 -7.72 3.69 -4.12
N GLY A 54 -8.33 4.15 -5.24
CA GLY A 54 -9.39 3.41 -5.93
C GLY A 54 -8.88 2.12 -6.59
N GLU A 55 -7.58 2.04 -6.89
CA GLU A 55 -6.96 0.86 -7.51
C GLU A 55 -6.55 -0.20 -6.49
N LEU A 56 -6.61 0.10 -5.18
CA LEU A 56 -6.31 -0.86 -4.12
C LEU A 56 -7.43 -1.89 -3.90
N ASN A 57 -8.60 -1.70 -4.54
CA ASN A 57 -9.66 -2.73 -4.58
C ASN A 57 -9.26 -3.96 -5.40
N TYR A 58 -8.21 -3.87 -6.21
CA TYR A 58 -7.73 -4.97 -7.05
C TYR A 58 -6.60 -5.72 -6.33
N ASN A 59 -6.83 -7.01 -6.01
CA ASN A 59 -5.90 -7.85 -5.23
C ASN A 59 -4.41 -7.63 -5.55
N VAL A 60 -4.01 -7.82 -6.81
CA VAL A 60 -2.62 -7.68 -7.26
C VAL A 60 -2.58 -6.67 -8.39
N ILE A 61 -1.80 -5.60 -8.20
CA ILE A 61 -1.65 -4.51 -9.16
C ILE A 61 -0.46 -4.82 -10.07
N TYR A 62 -0.73 -4.95 -11.37
CA TYR A 62 0.30 -5.14 -12.40
C TYR A 62 0.52 -3.88 -13.24
N ASP A 63 -0.49 -3.02 -13.33
CA ASP A 63 -0.47 -1.74 -14.04
C ASP A 63 -1.45 -0.77 -13.37
N THR A 64 -1.36 0.51 -13.70
CA THR A 64 -2.23 1.58 -13.16
C THR A 64 -2.94 2.35 -14.26
N ILE A 65 -4.06 2.98 -13.90
CA ILE A 65 -4.86 3.83 -14.80
C ILE A 65 -4.04 5.04 -15.26
N GLU A 66 -3.27 5.62 -14.34
CA GLU A 66 -2.42 6.78 -14.61
C GLU A 66 -0.95 6.45 -14.39
N HIS A 67 -0.10 7.08 -15.20
CA HIS A 67 1.35 7.00 -15.09
C HIS A 67 1.92 8.39 -14.90
N ILE A 68 2.98 8.49 -14.10
CA ILE A 68 3.66 9.75 -13.85
C ILE A 68 5.03 9.80 -14.52
N SER A 69 5.51 11.02 -14.74
CA SER A 69 6.84 11.28 -15.26
C SER A 69 7.91 11.18 -14.16
N GLU A 70 9.16 10.99 -14.57
CA GLU A 70 10.33 11.05 -13.68
C GLU A 70 10.45 12.42 -12.99
N GLU A 71 9.97 13.49 -13.63
CA GLU A 71 9.94 14.82 -13.03
C GLU A 71 8.93 14.90 -11.88
N ALA A 72 7.74 14.32 -12.06
CA ALA A 72 6.76 14.22 -10.99
C ALA A 72 7.33 13.44 -9.80
N LEU A 73 7.99 12.29 -10.04
CA LEU A 73 8.62 11.49 -8.97
C LEU A 73 9.69 12.29 -8.20
N ARG A 74 10.50 13.11 -8.89
CA ARG A 74 11.54 13.94 -8.23
C ARG A 74 10.97 15.14 -7.48
N ASN A 75 9.92 15.76 -8.02
CA ASN A 75 9.37 17.01 -7.50
C ASN A 75 8.22 16.79 -6.51
N THR A 76 7.82 15.55 -6.29
CA THR A 76 6.84 15.16 -5.28
C THR A 76 7.51 14.19 -4.32
N ASN A 77 7.10 14.15 -3.05
CA ASN A 77 7.64 13.21 -2.07
C ASN A 77 7.11 11.78 -2.30
N LEU A 78 7.08 11.33 -3.55
CA LEU A 78 6.68 9.98 -3.93
C LEU A 78 7.81 8.99 -3.68
N CYS A 79 7.44 7.80 -3.22
CA CYS A 79 8.36 6.70 -3.03
C CYS A 79 8.11 5.65 -4.12
N LEU A 80 9.18 5.24 -4.81
CA LEU A 80 9.11 4.14 -5.77
C LEU A 80 9.25 2.81 -5.02
N HIS A 81 8.22 1.97 -5.11
CA HIS A 81 8.17 0.68 -4.43
C HIS A 81 8.56 -0.48 -5.34
N ALA A 82 9.27 -1.45 -4.78
CA ALA A 82 9.61 -2.68 -5.50
C ALA A 82 8.36 -3.58 -5.68
N PRO A 83 8.30 -4.40 -6.74
CA PRO A 83 7.26 -5.42 -6.88
C PRO A 83 7.17 -6.33 -5.65
N GLY A 84 5.95 -6.72 -5.26
CA GLY A 84 5.68 -7.51 -4.06
C GLY A 84 5.51 -6.68 -2.78
N THR A 85 5.55 -5.35 -2.87
CA THR A 85 5.22 -4.45 -1.75
C THR A 85 3.73 -4.54 -1.40
N PHE A 86 3.42 -4.70 -0.11
CA PHE A 86 2.04 -4.63 0.39
C PHE A 86 1.59 -3.17 0.51
N LEU A 87 0.43 -2.85 -0.05
CA LEU A 87 -0.17 -1.52 0.00
C LEU A 87 -1.49 -1.58 0.77
N MET A 88 -1.72 -0.56 1.60
CA MET A 88 -2.95 -0.43 2.39
C MET A 88 -3.53 0.97 2.19
N ALA A 89 -4.82 1.04 1.86
CA ALA A 89 -5.55 2.30 1.86
C ALA A 89 -5.76 2.74 3.32
N ILE A 90 -5.17 3.87 3.70
CA ILE A 90 -5.38 4.48 5.03
C ILE A 90 -6.47 5.56 5.01
N THR A 91 -6.77 6.11 3.82
CA THR A 91 -7.78 7.14 3.59
C THR A 91 -8.38 6.96 2.19
N GLY A 92 -9.68 7.20 2.03
CA GLY A 92 -10.34 7.20 0.72
C GLY A 92 -11.84 6.95 0.86
N LEU A 93 -12.66 7.69 0.09
CA LEU A 93 -14.12 7.56 0.04
C LEU A 93 -14.61 6.71 -1.15
N GLU A 94 -13.71 6.24 -2.02
CA GLU A 94 -14.06 5.77 -3.38
C GLU A 94 -13.58 4.34 -3.68
N ALA A 95 -13.48 3.50 -2.66
CA ALA A 95 -13.44 2.06 -2.85
C ALA A 95 -14.88 1.52 -2.97
N THR A 96 -15.56 1.82 -4.08
CA THR A 96 -16.85 1.18 -4.44
C THR A 96 -16.63 -0.06 -5.29
#